data_AF-A0A3B8RXD5-F1
#
_entry.id   AF-A0A3B8RXD5-F1
#
_cell.length_a   1.000
_cell.length_b   1.000
_cell.length_c   1.000
_cell.angle_alpha   90.00
_cell.angle_beta   90.00
_cell.angle_gamma   90.00
#
_symmetry.space_group_name_H-M   'P 1'
#
loop_
_entity.id
_entity.type
_entity.pdbx_description
1 polymer ?
#
loop_
_entity_poly.entity_id
_entity_poly.type
_entity_poly.pdbx_seq_one_letter_code
_entity_poly.pdbx_strand_id
1 'polypeptide(L)' 'MKNIKLLTSDSFEEVVAWYSKELGEFDVDHQEKGSQALWSKETDDGIFQAATITTIFAPAGKVAIILVKGKTGR' A
#
# COMPACT_ATOMS: atom_id res chain seq x y z
N MET A 1 8.69 -11.39 -9.41
CA MET A 1 7.94 -10.34 -8.68
C MET A 1 6.58 -10.92 -8.36
N LYS A 2 6.18 -10.97 -7.08
CA LYS A 2 4.82 -11.38 -6.69
C LYS A 2 4.05 -10.11 -6.33
N ASN A 3 2.95 -9.87 -7.03
CA ASN A 3 2.05 -8.74 -6.77
C ASN A 3 0.78 -9.30 -6.14
N ILE A 4 0.51 -8.96 -4.88
CA ILE A 4 -0.73 -9.34 -4.20
C ILE A 4 -1.65 -8.12 -4.26
N LYS A 5 -2.85 -8.30 -4.83
CA LYS A 5 -3.92 -7.29 -4.82
C LYS A 5 -5.05 -7.75 -3.92
N LEU A 6 -5.30 -7.02 -2.84
CA LEU A 6 -6.45 -7.25 -1.96
C LEU A 6 -7.45 -6.11 -2.14
N LEU A 7 -8.74 -6.44 -2.18
CA LEU A 7 -9.83 -5.48 -2.15
C LEU A 7 -10.62 -5.68 -0.86
N THR A 8 -10.77 -4.63 -0.06
CA THR A 8 -11.57 -4.64 1.17
C THR A 8 -12.63 -3.54 1.15
N SER A 9 -13.65 -3.70 1.99
CA SER A 9 -14.67 -2.70 2.32
C SER A 9 -14.32 -1.86 3.56
N ASP A 10 -13.20 -2.15 4.23
CA ASP A 10 -12.69 -1.34 5.34
C ASP A 10 -12.33 0.07 4.86
N SER A 11 -12.35 1.04 5.77
CA SER A 11 -11.96 2.41 5.44
C SER A 11 -10.47 2.52 5.11
N PHE A 12 -10.09 3.56 4.35
CA PHE A 12 -8.70 3.80 3.99
C PHE A 12 -7.80 3.93 5.22
N GLU A 13 -8.27 4.65 6.23
CA GLU A 13 -7.57 4.94 7.48
C GLU A 13 -7.37 3.67 8.31
N GLU A 14 -8.37 2.80 8.39
CA GLU A 14 -8.25 1.51 9.09
C GLU A 14 -7.23 0.60 8.40
N VAL A 15 -7.25 0.55 7.06
CA VAL A 15 -6.31 -0.26 6.29
C VAL A 15 -4.88 0.26 6.45
N VAL A 16 -4.67 1.58 6.34
CA VAL A 16 -3.35 2.19 6.58
C VAL A 16 -2.89 1.91 8.01
N ALA A 17 -3.73 2.13 9.01
CA ALA A 17 -3.38 1.87 10.41
C ALA A 17 -3.04 0.41 10.68
N TRP A 18 -3.71 -0.54 10.01
CA TRP A 18 -3.40 -1.95 10.12
C TRP A 18 -2.03 -2.28 9.55
N TYR A 19 -1.76 -1.89 8.31
CA TYR A 19 -0.49 -2.18 7.64
C TYR A 19 0.69 -1.41 8.25
N SER A 20 0.46 -0.23 8.83
CA SER A 20 1.50 0.53 9.51
C SER A 20 2.07 -0.20 10.74
N LYS A 21 1.30 -1.10 11.37
CA LYS A 21 1.80 -1.93 12.48
C LYS A 21 2.85 -2.95 12.03
N GLU A 22 2.75 -3.44 10.80
CA GLU A 22 3.65 -4.47 10.26
C GLU A 22 4.81 -3.89 9.45
N LEU A 23 4.54 -2.84 8.67
CA LEU A 23 5.48 -2.29 7.69
C LEU A 23 6.16 -1.00 8.18
N GLY A 24 5.54 -0.29 9.11
CA GLY A 24 5.97 1.05 9.55
C GLY A 24 5.17 2.16 8.87
N GLU A 25 5.64 3.39 8.99
CA GLU A 25 4.91 4.57 8.55
C GLU A 25 4.73 4.62 7.02
N PHE A 26 3.53 4.95 6.59
CA PHE A 26 3.20 5.21 5.19
C PHE A 26 3.23 6.72 4.92
N ASP A 27 3.68 7.10 3.73
CA ASP A 27 3.46 8.43 3.18
C ASP A 27 2.02 8.49 2.63
N VAL A 28 1.20 9.38 3.17
CA VAL A 28 -0.25 9.46 2.90
C VAL A 28 -0.59 10.74 2.16
N ASP A 29 -1.26 10.59 1.01
CA ASP A 29 -1.79 11.68 0.18
C ASP A 29 -3.32 11.57 0.07
N HIS A 30 -4.03 12.59 0.55
CA HIS A 30 -5.48 12.71 0.43
C HIS A 30 -5.84 13.67 -0.71
N GLN A 31 -6.44 13.14 -1.78
CA GLN A 31 -6.94 13.95 -2.90
C GLN A 31 -8.47 13.97 -2.93
N GLU A 32 -9.05 14.99 -3.59
CA GLU A 32 -10.50 15.13 -3.76
C GLU A 32 -11.17 13.88 -4.38
N LYS A 33 -10.41 13.11 -5.16
CA LYS A 33 -10.89 11.94 -5.92
C LYS A 33 -10.49 10.61 -5.29
N GLY A 34 -9.87 10.63 -4.12
CA GLY A 34 -9.41 9.43 -3.43
C GLY A 34 -8.13 9.65 -2.63
N SER A 35 -7.82 8.70 -1.76
CA SER A 35 -6.61 8.71 -0.95
C SER A 35 -5.64 7.62 -1.39
N GLN A 36 -4.36 7.90 -1.22
CA GLN A 36 -3.27 6.97 -1.50
C GLN A 36 -2.30 6.95 -0.32
N ALA A 37 -1.79 5.77 0.02
CA ALA A 37 -0.68 5.61 0.94
C ALA A 37 0.41 4.76 0.30
N LEU A 38 1.67 5.16 0.47
CA LEU A 38 2.84 4.48 -0.06
C LEU A 38 3.82 4.12 1.06
N TRP A 39 4.31 2.89 1.05
CA TRP A 39 5.43 2.45 1.85
C TRP A 39 6.43 1.72 0.94
N SER A 40 7.73 1.94 1.17
CA SER A 40 8.77 1.17 0.49
C SER A 40 10.00 1.00 1.36
N LYS A 41 10.71 -0.10 1.12
CA LYS A 41 11.97 -0.43 1.78
C LYS A 41 12.90 -1.14 0.80
N GLU A 42 14.14 -0.69 0.75
CA GLU A 42 15.24 -1.40 0.10
C GLU A 42 16.22 -1.90 1.16
N THR A 43 16.72 -3.12 0.97
CA THR A 43 17.74 -3.74 1.82
C THR A 43 19.08 -3.81 1.09
N ASP A 44 20.18 -3.88 1.85
CA ASP A 44 21.54 -3.84 1.32
C ASP A 44 21.88 -5.00 0.34
N ASP A 45 21.12 -6.09 0.40
CA ASP A 45 21.21 -7.25 -0.50
C ASP A 45 20.44 -7.06 -1.83
N GLY A 46 19.93 -5.84 -2.07
CA GLY A 46 19.18 -5.46 -3.26
C GLY A 46 17.76 -6.01 -3.29
N ILE A 47 17.14 -6.33 -2.14
CA ILE A 47 15.73 -6.68 -2.10
C ILE A 47 14.91 -5.40 -1.89
N PHE A 48 13.95 -5.17 -2.78
CA PHE A 48 12.98 -4.08 -2.66
C PHE A 48 11.62 -4.63 -2.28
N GLN A 49 10.95 -3.94 -1.36
CA GLN A 49 9.57 -4.17 -0.96
C GLN A 49 8.80 -2.85 -1.07
N ALA A 50 7.57 -2.90 -1.55
CA ALA A 50 6.64 -1.78 -1.52
C ALA A 50 5.21 -2.21 -1.24
N ALA A 51 4.47 -1.32 -0.60
CA ALA A 51 3.05 -1.43 -0.39
C ALA A 51 2.38 -0.13 -0.87
N THR A 52 1.31 -0.27 -1.63
CA THR A 52 0.47 0.86 -2.04
C THR A 52 -0.96 0.58 -1.65
N ILE A 53 -1.58 1.51 -0.91
CA ILE A 53 -2.98 1.44 -0.50
C ILE A 53 -3.71 2.57 -1.24
N THR A 54 -4.78 2.28 -1.95
CA THR A 54 -5.56 3.29 -2.68
C THR A 54 -7.06 3.09 -2.54
N THR A 55 -7.80 4.18 -2.40
CA THR A 55 -9.26 4.14 -2.52
C THR A 55 -9.66 3.97 -3.98
N ILE A 56 -10.61 3.08 -4.26
CA ILE A 56 -11.24 2.92 -5.57
C ILE A 56 -12.68 3.43 -5.48
N PHE A 57 -13.02 4.40 -6.35
CA PHE A 57 -14.34 5.01 -6.49
C PHE A 57 -15.50 4.02 -6.26
N ALA A 58 -16.14 4.11 -5.10
CA ALA A 58 -17.45 3.54 -4.82
C ALA A 58 -18.13 4.33 -3.69
N PRO A 59 -19.48 4.39 -3.64
CA PRO A 59 -20.23 5.08 -2.58
C PRO A 59 -19.96 4.55 -1.16
N ALA A 60 -19.26 3.43 -1.06
CA ALA A 60 -18.81 2.78 0.17
C ALA A 60 -17.31 2.41 0.12
N GLY A 61 -16.48 3.23 -0.55
CA GLY A 61 -15.02 3.27 -0.44
C GLY A 61 -14.30 1.92 -0.39
N LYS A 62 -14.19 1.21 -1.51
CA LYS A 62 -13.34 0.01 -1.54
C LYS A 62 -11.87 0.42 -1.51
N VAL A 63 -11.08 -0.21 -0.67
CA VAL A 63 -9.63 0.01 -0.60
C VAL A 63 -8.92 -1.13 -1.33
N ALA A 64 -7.98 -0.77 -2.20
CA ALA A 64 -7.06 -1.71 -2.83
C ALA A 64 -5.69 -1.61 -2.17
N ILE A 65 -5.12 -2.77 -1.82
CA ILE A 65 -3.73 -2.87 -1.37
C ILE A 65 -2.95 -3.64 -2.42
N ILE A 66 -1.80 -3.10 -2.84
CA ILE A 66 -0.85 -3.74 -3.74
C ILE A 66 0.45 -3.93 -2.98
N LEU A 67 0.87 -5.18 -2.79
CA LEU A 67 2.16 -5.53 -2.19
C LEU A 67 3.09 -6.05 -3.28
N VAL A 68 4.28 -5.45 -3.39
CA VAL A 68 5.31 -5.79 -4.35
C VAL A 68 6.58 -6.19 -3.61
N LYS A 69 7.15 -7.34 -3.98
CA LYS A 69 8.50 -7.76 -3.55
C LYS A 69 9.32 -8.20 -4.76
N GLY A 70 10.53 -7.66 -4.86
CA GLY A 70 11.46 -7.92 -5.94
C GLY A 70 12.92 -7.84 -5.49
N LYS A 71 13.83 -8.23 -6.38
CA LYS A 71 15.27 -7.99 -6.23
C LYS A 71 15.67 -6.98 -7.30
N THR A 72 16.27 -5.86 -6.90
CA THR A 72 16.93 -4.94 -7.83
C THR A 72 18.10 -5.72 -8.45
N GLY A 73 18.01 -5.99 -9.75
CA GLY A 73 19.07 -6.67 -10.48
C GLY A 73 20.29 -5.75 -10.60
N ARG A 74 21.45 -6.22 -10.16
CA ARG A 74 22.72 -5.80 -10.75
C ARG A 74 23.01 -6.68 -11.96
#